data_AF-A0A6V7R272-F1
#
_entry.id   AF-A0A6V7R272-F1
#
_cell.length_a   1.000
_cell.length_b   1.000
_cell.length_c   1.000
_cell.angle_alpha   90.00
_cell.angle_beta   90.00
_cell.angle_gamma   90.00
#
_symmetry.space_group_name_H-M   'P 1'
#
loop_
_entity.id
_entity.type
_entity.pdbx_description
1 polymer ?
#
loop_
_entity_poly.entity_id
_entity_poly.type
_entity_poly.pdbx_seq_one_letter_code
_entity_poly.pdbx_strand_id
1 'polypeptide(L)' 'MRCGTSRFIVTIENQNGEYKKEISARNQIEVRRICKRTLPQDDRLVRVQKKEDK' A
#
# COMPACT_ATOMS: atom_id res chain seq x y z
N MET A 1 15.10 13.81 -14.50
CA MET A 1 14.73 12.49 -13.94
C MET A 1 13.40 12.63 -13.21
N ARG A 2 12.27 12.20 -13.81
CA ARG A 2 11.02 12.09 -13.05
C ARG A 2 11.06 10.76 -12.30
N CYS A 3 11.40 10.79 -11.01
CA CYS A 3 11.16 9.63 -10.14
C CYS A 3 9.66 9.37 -10.17
N GLY A 4 9.22 8.41 -11.00
CA GLY A 4 7.83 8.05 -11.24
C GLY A 4 7.19 7.31 -10.08
N THR A 5 7.44 7.77 -8.85
CA THR A 5 6.81 7.27 -7.64
C THR A 5 5.50 8.00 -7.43
N SER A 6 4.40 7.25 -7.40
CA SER A 6 3.08 7.73 -7.01
C SER A 6 2.80 7.34 -5.57
N ARG A 7 1.94 8.10 -4.90
CA ARG A 7 1.43 7.73 -3.57
C ARG A 7 0.25 6.78 -3.73
N PHE A 8 0.23 5.74 -2.92
CA PHE A 8 -0.85 4.76 -2.85
C PHE A 8 -1.35 4.67 -1.42
N ILE A 9 -2.67 4.71 -1.22
CA ILE A 9 -3.31 4.39 0.03
C ILE A 9 -3.64 2.89 0.00
N VAL A 10 -3.08 2.13 0.93
CA VAL A 10 -3.42 0.74 1.13
C VAL A 10 -4.31 0.58 2.34
N THR A 11 -5.36 -0.23 2.21
CA THR A 11 -6.18 -0.68 3.35
C THR A 11 -5.71 -2.07 3.73
N ILE A 12 -5.35 -2.23 4.99
CA ILE A 12 -4.88 -3.47 5.60
C ILE A 12 -5.87 -3.85 6.68
N GLU A 13 -6.29 -5.10 6.68
CA GLU A 13 -7.14 -5.70 7.71
C GLU A 13 -6.28 -6.59 8.58
N ASN A 14 -6.44 -6.46 9.88
CA ASN A 14 -5.85 -7.35 10.87
C ASN A 14 -6.91 -7.80 11.88
N GLN A 15 -6.51 -8.63 12.86
CA GLN A 15 -7.41 -9.14 13.89
C GLN A 15 -8.09 -8.04 14.73
N ASN A 16 -7.52 -6.84 14.77
CA ASN A 16 -8.02 -5.68 15.51
C ASN A 16 -8.85 -4.71 14.66
N GLY A 17 -9.00 -4.98 13.35
CA GLY A 17 -9.81 -4.19 12.42
C GLY A 17 -9.05 -3.73 11.17
N GLU A 18 -9.67 -2.80 10.44
CA GLU A 18 -9.09 -2.23 9.22
C GLU A 18 -8.37 -0.91 9.51
N TYR A 19 -7.15 -0.77 8.98
CA TYR A 19 -6.40 0.48 9.01
C TYR A 19 -5.85 0.83 7.63
N LYS A 20 -5.60 2.12 7.40
CA LYS A 20 -5.07 2.64 6.13
C LYS A 20 -3.63 3.10 6.30
N LYS A 21 -2.80 2.86 5.29
CA LYS A 21 -1.40 3.28 5.25
C LYS A 21 -1.06 3.89 3.89
N GLU A 22 -0.26 4.95 3.88
CA GLU A 22 0.24 5.54 2.64
C GLU A 22 1.60 4.91 2.29
N ILE A 23 1.76 4.49 1.03
CA ILE A 23 2.98 3.89 0.48
C ILE A 23 3.35 4.63 -0.80
N SER A 24 4.60 5.06 -0.89
CA SER A 24 5.16 5.60 -2.14
C SER A 24 5.75 4.45 -2.96
N ALA A 25 5.28 4.27 -4.18
CA ALA A 25 5.72 3.21 -5.07
C ALA A 25 5.55 3.61 -6.54
N ARG A 26 6.18 2.89 -7.46
CA ARG A 26 6.01 3.19 -8.90
C ARG A 26 4.68 2.69 -9.46
N ASN A 27 4.22 1.54 -8.99
CA ASN A 27 3.00 0.90 -9.45
C ASN A 27 2.38 0.01 -8.35
N GLN A 28 1.17 -0.49 -8.59
CA GLN A 28 0.47 -1.36 -7.63
C GLN A 28 1.20 -2.69 -7.36
N ILE A 29 2.00 -3.20 -8.32
CA ILE A 29 2.78 -4.43 -8.15
C ILE A 29 3.86 -4.22 -7.08
N GLU A 30 4.56 -3.10 -7.16
CA GLU A 30 5.58 -2.70 -6.19
C GLU A 30 4.95 -2.47 -4.80
N VAL A 31 3.78 -1.83 -4.73
CA VAL A 31 3.01 -1.71 -3.48
C VAL A 31 2.75 -3.09 -2.85
N ARG A 32 2.27 -4.07 -3.64
CA ARG A 32 2.01 -5.43 -3.13
C ARG A 32 3.28 -6.11 -2.62
N ARG A 33 4.42 -5.92 -3.30
CA ARG A 33 5.71 -6.46 -2.85
C ARG A 33 6.17 -5.83 -1.54
N ILE A 34 6.01 -4.51 -1.40
CA ILE A 34 6.32 -3.77 -0.17
C ILE A 34 5.44 -4.29 0.96
N CYS A 35 4.12 -4.35 0.74
CA CYS A 35 3.18 -4.89 1.72
C CYS A 35 3.55 -6.32 2.14
N LYS A 36 3.85 -7.22 1.20
CA LYS A 36 4.25 -8.60 1.52
C LYS A 36 5.53 -8.71 2.36
N ARG A 37 6.45 -7.73 2.23
CA ARG A 37 7.72 -7.70 2.99
C ARG A 37 7.59 -7.01 4.35
N THR A 38 6.70 -6.03 4.46
CA THR A 38 6.61 -5.15 5.63
C THR A 38 5.46 -5.51 6.55
N LEU A 39 4.39 -6.13 6.03
CA LEU A 39 3.24 -6.51 6.85
C LEU A 39 3.53 -7.81 7.62
N PRO A 40 3.11 -7.89 8.90
CA PRO A 40 3.13 -9.14 9.64
C PRO A 40 2.25 -10.21 8.96
N GLN A 41 2.46 -11.48 9.29
CA GLN A 41 1.71 -12.59 8.68
C GLN A 41 0.19 -12.49 8.89
N ASP A 42 -0.25 -11.89 9.99
CA ASP A 42 -1.66 -11.66 10.31
C ASP A 42 -2.30 -10.50 9.53
N ASP A 43 -1.49 -9.62 8.94
CA ASP A 43 -1.99 -8.44 8.25
C ASP A 43 -2.30 -8.75 6.78
N ARG A 44 -3.57 -8.60 6.40
CA ARG A 44 -4.06 -8.86 5.05
C ARG A 44 -4.25 -7.56 4.29
N LEU A 45 -3.61 -7.45 3.12
CA LEU A 45 -3.85 -6.34 2.19
C LEU A 45 -5.23 -6.51 1.52
N VAL A 46 -6.18 -5.64 1.85
CA VAL A 46 -7.56 -5.68 1.31
C VAL A 46 -7.69 -4.82 0.06
N ARG A 47 -7.15 -3.59 0.09
CA ARG A 47 -7.36 -2.62 -1.00
C ARG A 47 -6.10 -1.80 -1.26
N VAL A 48 -5.87 -1.47 -2.53
CA VAL A 48 -4.83 -0.53 -2.96
C VAL A 48 -5.49 0.54 -3.80
N GLN A 49 -5.34 1.80 -3.40
CA GLN A 49 -5.84 2.96 -4.13
C GLN A 49 -4.67 3.87 -4.49
N LYS A 50 -4.58 4.33 -5.73
CA LYS A 50 -3.61 5.37 -6.10
C LYS A 50 -4.16 6.71 -5.61
N LYS A 51 -3.35 7.46 -4.90
CA LYS A 51 -3.65 8.85 -4.56
C LYS A 51 -3.28 9.68 -5.79
N GLU A 52 -4.28 10.12 -6.53
CA GLU A 52 -4.07 11.14 -7.54
C GLU A 52 -3.85 12.46 -6.80
N ASP A 53 -2.67 13.05 -6.98
CA ASP A 53 -2.37 14.42 -6.61
C ASP A 53 -3.18 15.28 -7.59
N LYS A 54 -4.31 15.80 -7.13
CA LYS A 54 -5.18 16.69 -7.91
C LYS A 54 -4.71 18.13 -7.74
#